data_AF-A0A4P7CJJ1-F1
#
_entry.id   AF-A0A4P7CJJ1-F1
#
_cell.length_a   1.000
_cell.length_b   1.000
_cell.length_c   1.000
_cell.angle_alpha   90.00
_cell.angle_beta   90.00
_cell.angle_gamma   90.00
#
_symmetry.space_group_name_H-M   'P 1'
#
loop_
_entity.id
_entity.type
_entity.pdbx_description
1 polymer ?
#
loop_
_entity_poly.entity_id
_entity_poly.type
_entity_poly.pdbx_seq_one_letter_code
_entity_poly.pdbx_strand_id
1 'polypeptide(L)'
;MKKLLIAGILLALIYIFVTHRSNSNASSCVRSTSPDGLYIAEECRLNWNHRDNPEFVGRVYDAASGRLIARRTFSTPSPKIMWADNYVQFQIGGEDDDLVFLPPSLYDRINALYWRMTAW
;
A
#
# COMPACT_ATOMS: atom_id res chain seq x y z
N MET A 1 10.34 -22.41 -27.43
CA MET A 1 10.43 -22.36 -25.97
C MET A 1 11.24 -21.18 -25.44
N LYS A 2 12.52 -20.99 -25.84
CA LYS A 2 13.33 -19.81 -25.41
C LYS A 2 12.66 -18.45 -25.65
N LYS A 3 12.03 -18.24 -26.81
CA LYS A 3 11.33 -16.97 -27.13
C LYS A 3 10.13 -16.70 -26.21
N LEU A 4 9.40 -17.73 -25.80
CA LEU A 4 8.26 -17.62 -24.86
C LEU A 4 8.76 -17.34 -23.43
N LEU A 5 9.86 -17.97 -23.03
CA LEU A 5 10.54 -17.70 -21.75
C LEU A 5 11.02 -16.25 -21.66
N ILE A 6 11.67 -15.74 -22.72
CA ILE A 6 12.15 -14.36 -22.77
C ILE A 6 10.97 -13.37 -22.73
N ALA A 7 9.89 -13.64 -23.47
CA ALA A 7 8.69 -12.80 -23.43
C ALA A 7 8.04 -12.78 -22.03
N GLY A 8 7.97 -13.93 -21.35
CA GLY A 8 7.47 -14.02 -19.98
C GLY A 8 8.31 -13.22 -18.99
N ILE A 9 9.65 -13.30 -19.10
CA ILE A 9 10.56 -12.52 -18.25
C ILE A 9 10.40 -11.02 -18.52
N LEU A 10 10.32 -10.60 -19.78
CA LEU A 10 10.11 -9.19 -20.14
C LEU A 10 8.79 -8.65 -19.60
N LEU A 11 7.69 -9.41 -19.71
CA LEU A 11 6.39 -9.04 -19.14
C LEU A 11 6.46 -8.89 -17.62
N ALA A 12 7.12 -9.83 -16.93
CA ALA A 12 7.32 -9.73 -15.49
C ALA A 12 8.14 -8.49 -15.09
N LEU A 13 9.22 -8.19 -15.82
CA LEU A 13 10.06 -7.01 -15.56
C LEU A 13 9.30 -5.70 -15.82
N ILE A 14 8.49 -5.63 -16.88
CA ILE A 14 7.66 -4.46 -17.17
C ILE A 14 6.61 -4.26 -16.07
N TYR A 15 5.94 -5.34 -15.65
CA TYR A 15 4.98 -5.30 -14.55
C TYR A 15 5.61 -4.81 -13.25
N ILE A 16 6.80 -5.31 -12.91
CA ILE A 16 7.59 -4.85 -11.75
C ILE A 16 7.92 -3.35 -11.92
N PHE A 17 8.48 -2.94 -13.06
CA PHE A 17 8.88 -1.55 -13.28
C PHE A 17 7.72 -0.55 -13.12
N VAL A 18 6.56 -0.85 -13.73
CA VAL A 18 5.38 0.03 -13.68
C VAL A 18 4.83 0.13 -12.25
N THR A 19 4.69 -0.99 -11.55
CA THR A 19 4.15 -1.00 -10.18
C THR A 19 5.09 -0.32 -9.18
N HIS A 20 6.41 -0.38 -9.39
CA HIS A 20 7.40 0.15 -8.45
C HIS A 20 7.65 1.66 -8.61
N ARG A 21 7.60 2.19 -9.84
CA ARG A 21 7.78 3.63 -10.11
C ARG A 21 6.73 4.50 -9.40
N SER A 22 5.55 3.95 -9.13
CA SER A 22 4.50 4.66 -8.40
C SER A 22 4.92 4.98 -6.95
N ASN A 23 5.74 4.13 -6.30
CA ASN A 23 6.08 4.24 -4.87
C ASN A 23 7.26 5.16 -4.55
N SER A 24 8.27 5.30 -5.44
CA SER A 24 9.43 6.18 -5.21
C SER A 24 9.08 7.68 -5.21
N ASN A 25 7.84 7.98 -5.58
CA ASN A 25 7.26 9.30 -5.65
C ASN A 25 6.27 9.59 -4.50
N ALA A 26 6.29 8.77 -3.45
CA ALA A 26 5.47 9.00 -2.26
C ALA A 26 5.92 10.29 -1.56
N SER A 27 4.98 11.20 -1.33
CA SER A 27 5.20 12.49 -0.66
C SER A 27 4.06 12.81 0.30
N SER A 28 4.24 13.82 1.14
CA SER A 28 3.19 14.33 2.04
C SER A 28 2.58 13.25 2.94
N CYS A 29 3.43 12.43 3.57
CA CYS A 29 2.99 11.32 4.38
C CYS A 29 2.40 11.77 5.73
N VAL A 30 1.28 11.19 6.12
CA VAL A 30 0.65 11.37 7.43
C VAL A 30 0.69 10.03 8.17
N ARG A 31 0.91 10.09 9.49
CA ARG A 31 0.94 8.91 10.35
C ARG A 31 -0.06 9.02 11.49
N SER A 32 -0.59 7.89 11.89
CA SER A 32 -1.45 7.75 13.07
C SER A 32 -1.16 6.41 13.75
N THR A 33 -1.21 6.39 15.07
CA THR A 33 -1.09 5.16 15.87
C THR A 33 -2.49 4.66 16.22
N SER A 34 -2.70 3.34 16.20
CA SER A 34 -3.96 2.75 16.60
C SER A 34 -4.30 3.06 18.06
N PRO A 35 -5.59 3.08 18.45
CA PRO A 35 -5.99 3.35 19.83
C PRO A 35 -5.38 2.38 20.86
N ASP A 36 -5.16 1.12 20.47
CA ASP A 36 -4.53 0.08 21.28
C ASP A 36 -2.99 0.12 21.26
N GLY A 37 -2.39 0.99 20.44
CA GLY A 37 -0.94 1.13 20.29
C GLY A 37 -0.24 -0.02 19.57
N LEU A 38 -0.98 -1.01 19.06
CA LEU A 38 -0.39 -2.20 18.42
C LEU A 38 0.05 -1.94 16.97
N TYR A 39 -0.52 -0.91 16.33
CA TYR A 39 -0.31 -0.64 14.92
C TYR A 39 -0.01 0.84 14.66
N ILE A 40 0.74 1.08 13.58
CA ILE A 40 0.95 2.43 13.03
C ILE A 40 0.44 2.39 11.59
N ALA A 41 -0.45 3.31 11.25
CA ALA A 41 -0.87 3.55 9.88
C ALA A 41 -0.12 4.76 9.31
N GLU A 42 0.29 4.65 8.06
CA GLU A 42 0.89 5.71 7.27
C GLU A 42 0.14 5.82 5.96
N GLU A 43 -0.20 7.03 5.59
CA GLU A 43 -0.81 7.37 4.31
C GLU A 43 0.14 8.32 3.59
N CYS A 44 0.53 8.00 2.36
CA CYS A 44 1.36 8.88 1.53
C CYS A 44 0.70 9.13 0.18
N ARG A 45 0.79 10.37 -0.31
CA ARG A 45 0.35 10.73 -1.65
C ARG A 45 1.36 10.24 -2.68
N LEU A 46 0.90 9.58 -3.73
CA LEU A 46 1.73 9.20 -4.87
C LEU A 46 1.69 10.30 -5.94
N ASN A 47 2.72 10.41 -6.78
CA ASN A 47 2.75 11.43 -7.83
C ASN A 47 1.52 11.31 -8.75
N TRP A 48 0.92 12.46 -9.06
CA TRP A 48 -0.29 12.55 -9.87
C TRP A 48 -0.10 11.87 -11.22
N ASN A 49 -0.98 10.92 -11.53
CA ASN A 49 -0.95 10.11 -12.75
C ASN A 49 -1.87 10.64 -13.87
N HIS A 50 -2.37 11.88 -13.75
CA HIS A 50 -3.33 12.52 -14.67
C HIS A 50 -4.72 11.87 -14.73
N ARG A 51 -5.09 11.04 -13.74
CA ARG A 51 -6.48 10.57 -13.56
C ARG A 51 -7.31 11.57 -12.75
N ASP A 52 -8.61 11.30 -12.65
CA ASP A 52 -9.58 12.17 -11.99
C ASP A 52 -9.31 12.38 -10.50
N ASN A 53 -8.85 11.33 -9.80
CA ASN A 53 -8.53 11.36 -8.37
C ASN A 53 -7.03 11.16 -8.11
N PRO A 54 -6.46 11.80 -7.08
CA PRO A 54 -5.07 11.54 -6.66
C PRO A 54 -4.91 10.11 -6.15
N GLU A 55 -3.76 9.50 -6.44
CA GLU A 55 -3.37 8.19 -5.93
C GLU A 55 -2.65 8.30 -4.58
N PHE A 56 -2.92 7.34 -3.71
CA PHE A 56 -2.32 7.23 -2.38
C PHE A 56 -1.84 5.80 -2.12
N VAL A 57 -0.91 5.67 -1.17
CA VAL A 57 -0.54 4.40 -0.58
C VAL A 57 -0.81 4.43 0.93
N GLY A 58 -1.65 3.50 1.38
CA GLY A 58 -1.89 3.20 2.78
C GLY A 58 -0.98 2.06 3.22
N ARG A 59 -0.29 2.23 4.33
CA ARG A 59 0.66 1.27 4.89
C ARG A 59 0.33 1.05 6.36
N VAL A 60 0.36 -0.20 6.79
CA VAL A 60 0.18 -0.55 8.20
C VAL A 60 1.42 -1.26 8.68
N TYR A 61 1.92 -0.82 9.82
CA TYR A 61 3.10 -1.34 10.49
C TYR A 61 2.71 -1.94 11.83
N ASP A 62 3.40 -3.01 12.19
CA ASP A 62 3.46 -3.47 13.57
C ASP A 62 4.21 -2.42 14.40
N ALA A 63 3.60 -1.88 15.45
CA ALA A 63 4.16 -0.77 16.21
C ALA A 63 5.42 -1.17 17.00
N ALA A 64 5.47 -2.41 17.50
CA ALA A 64 6.59 -2.91 18.29
C ALA A 64 7.86 -3.11 17.45
N SER A 65 7.72 -3.68 16.25
CA SER A 65 8.85 -4.02 15.37
C SER A 65 9.11 -3.02 14.25
N GLY A 66 8.18 -2.08 14.00
CA GLY A 66 8.22 -1.19 12.84
C GLY A 66 8.07 -1.91 11.50
N ARG A 67 7.65 -3.19 11.51
CA ARG A 67 7.58 -4.01 10.30
C ARG A 67 6.32 -3.69 9.51
N LEU A 68 6.46 -3.47 8.20
CA LEU A 68 5.32 -3.38 7.28
C LEU A 68 4.55 -4.70 7.27
N ILE A 69 3.26 -4.66 7.59
CA ILE A 69 2.38 -5.83 7.69
C ILE A 69 1.19 -5.78 6.72
N ALA A 70 0.86 -4.62 6.19
CA ALA A 70 -0.12 -4.48 5.10
C ALA A 70 0.19 -3.24 4.26
N ARG A 71 -0.23 -3.27 2.99
CA ARG A 71 -0.14 -2.15 2.05
C ARG A 71 -1.35 -2.16 1.11
N ARG A 72 -1.90 -0.98 0.85
CA ARG A 72 -2.95 -0.72 -0.14
C ARG A 72 -2.59 0.49 -0.98
N THR A 73 -2.98 0.46 -2.24
CA THR A 73 -2.94 1.63 -3.12
C THR A 73 -4.37 1.90 -3.52
N PHE A 74 -4.81 3.14 -3.39
CA PHE A 74 -6.19 3.56 -3.61
C PHE A 74 -6.20 4.97 -4.23
N SER A 75 -7.32 5.37 -4.83
CA SER A 75 -7.49 6.68 -5.44
C SER A 75 -8.68 7.39 -4.82
N THR A 76 -8.46 8.59 -4.26
CA THR A 76 -9.52 9.28 -3.51
C THR A 76 -9.35 10.80 -3.54
N PRO A 77 -10.44 11.58 -3.58
CA PRO A 77 -10.35 13.02 -3.34
C PRO A 77 -10.18 13.38 -1.85
N SER A 78 -10.52 12.46 -0.93
CA SER A 78 -10.63 12.73 0.51
C SER A 78 -9.89 11.68 1.34
N PRO A 79 -8.54 11.72 1.34
CA PRO A 79 -7.73 10.75 2.07
C PRO A 79 -7.78 11.04 3.59
N LYS A 80 -7.90 9.99 4.40
CA LYS A 80 -7.93 10.08 5.86
C LYS A 80 -7.70 8.73 6.52
N ILE A 81 -6.76 8.67 7.45
CA ILE A 81 -6.60 7.52 8.35
C ILE A 81 -7.73 7.49 9.39
N MET A 82 -8.48 6.39 9.41
CA MET A 82 -9.57 6.14 10.36
C MET A 82 -9.43 4.75 10.97
N TRP A 83 -9.33 4.69 12.30
CA TRP A 83 -9.26 3.44 13.04
C TRP A 83 -10.65 2.99 13.47
N ALA A 84 -10.89 1.69 13.33
CA ALA A 84 -12.03 0.97 13.92
C ALA A 84 -11.52 -0.23 14.73
N ASP A 85 -12.42 -0.94 15.40
CA ASP A 85 -12.06 -2.03 16.31
C ASP A 85 -11.22 -3.13 15.65
N ASN A 86 -11.48 -3.44 14.38
CA ASN A 86 -10.86 -4.54 13.65
C ASN A 86 -10.35 -4.17 12.26
N TYR A 87 -10.25 -2.88 11.94
CA TYR A 87 -9.66 -2.43 10.67
C TYR A 87 -9.15 -0.99 10.75
N VAL A 88 -8.37 -0.63 9.74
CA VAL A 88 -8.02 0.76 9.43
C VAL A 88 -8.45 1.07 8.00
N GLN A 89 -9.04 2.24 7.81
CA GLN A 89 -9.45 2.78 6.52
C GLN A 89 -8.60 4.02 6.20
N PHE A 90 -8.36 4.30 4.92
CA PHE A 90 -7.50 5.39 4.46
C PHE A 90 -8.25 6.49 3.66
N GLN A 91 -9.56 6.40 3.53
CA GLN A 91 -10.40 7.42 2.91
C GLN A 91 -11.77 7.55 3.58
N ILE A 92 -12.45 8.67 3.35
CA ILE A 92 -13.83 8.89 3.77
C ILE A 92 -14.79 8.44 2.67
N GLY A 93 -15.74 7.55 2.99
CA GLY A 93 -16.81 7.15 2.07
C GLY A 93 -16.35 6.21 0.95
N GLY A 94 -15.31 5.42 1.21
CA GLY A 94 -14.61 4.57 0.26
C GLY A 94 -15.23 3.21 -0.05
N GLU A 95 -14.64 2.56 -1.05
CA GLU A 95 -14.80 1.12 -1.38
C GLU A 95 -13.75 0.26 -0.62
N ASP A 96 -13.88 -1.07 -0.64
CA ASP A 96 -13.08 -1.99 0.21
C ASP A 96 -11.55 -1.96 -0.04
N ASP A 97 -11.11 -1.39 -1.16
CA ASP A 97 -9.72 -1.33 -1.61
C ASP A 97 -8.83 -0.38 -0.79
N ASP A 98 -9.43 0.50 0.02
CA ASP A 98 -8.73 1.36 0.97
C ASP A 98 -8.77 0.85 2.43
N LEU A 99 -9.34 -0.34 2.65
CA LEU A 99 -9.50 -0.94 3.97
C LEU A 99 -8.45 -2.03 4.23
N VAL A 100 -7.95 -2.08 5.47
CA VAL A 100 -7.08 -3.15 5.98
C VAL A 100 -7.65 -3.71 7.27
N PHE A 101 -8.10 -4.96 7.25
CA PHE A 101 -8.53 -5.69 8.44
C PHE A 101 -7.35 -6.00 9.38
N LEU A 102 -7.61 -5.99 10.69
CA LEU A 102 -6.67 -6.20 11.77
C LEU A 102 -7.12 -7.40 12.63
N PRO A 103 -6.24 -8.37 12.91
CA PRO A 103 -4.88 -8.49 12.39
C PRO A 103 -4.86 -8.73 10.86
N PRO A 104 -3.83 -8.24 10.12
CA PRO A 104 -3.78 -8.40 8.67
C PRO A 104 -3.74 -9.84 8.23
N SER A 105 -4.41 -10.12 7.10
CA SER A 105 -4.49 -11.45 6.50
C SER A 105 -3.11 -11.96 6.08
N LEU A 106 -3.00 -13.27 5.85
CA LEU A 106 -1.76 -13.85 5.32
C LEU A 106 -1.39 -13.22 3.96
N TYR A 107 -2.40 -12.97 3.12
CA TYR A 107 -2.21 -12.30 1.84
C TYR A 107 -1.59 -10.91 2.01
N ASP A 108 -2.10 -10.11 2.96
CA ASP A 108 -1.58 -8.78 3.25
C ASP A 108 -0.13 -8.80 3.70
N ARG A 109 0.20 -9.77 4.56
CA ARG A 109 1.55 -9.95 5.07
C ARG A 109 2.53 -10.38 3.97
N ILE A 110 2.11 -11.25 3.06
CA ILE A 110 2.92 -11.68 1.91
C ILE A 110 3.13 -10.52 0.94
N ASN A 111 2.06 -9.78 0.64
CA ASN A 111 2.12 -8.60 -0.22
C ASN A 111 3.04 -7.52 0.39
N ALA A 112 2.89 -7.23 1.68
CA ALA A 112 3.78 -6.33 2.42
C ALA A 112 5.25 -6.81 2.40
N LEU A 113 5.49 -8.10 2.57
CA LEU A 113 6.83 -8.67 2.48
C LEU A 113 7.42 -8.51 1.08
N TYR A 114 6.65 -8.80 0.04
CA TYR A 114 7.04 -8.58 -1.35
C TYR A 114 7.50 -7.13 -1.55
N TRP A 115 6.68 -6.16 -1.17
CA TRP A 115 7.02 -4.74 -1.29
C TRP A 115 8.25 -4.33 -0.49
N ARG A 116 8.44 -4.90 0.70
CA ARG A 116 9.63 -4.62 1.52
C ARG A 116 10.91 -5.11 0.84
N MET A 117 10.86 -6.24 0.14
CA MET A 117 12.04 -6.80 -0.55
C MET A 117 12.35 -6.06 -1.86
N THR A 118 11.39 -5.33 -2.40
CA THR A 118 11.53 -4.68 -3.70
C THR A 118 11.52 -3.14 -3.62
N ALA A 119 11.51 -2.57 -2.42
CA ALA A 119 11.80 -1.16 -2.18
C ALA A 119 13.33 -0.96 -2.29
N TRP A 120 13.79 -0.53 -3.48
CA TRP A 120 15.18 -0.17 -3.77
C TRP A 120 15.34 1.35 -3.83
#